data_AF-A0A2B7X7P8-F1
#
_entry.id   AF-A0A2B7X7P8-F1
#
_cell.length_a   1.000
_cell.length_b   1.000
_cell.length_c   1.000
_cell.angle_alpha   90.00
_cell.angle_beta   90.00
_cell.angle_gamma   90.00
#
_symmetry.space_group_name_H-M   'P 1'
#
loop_
_entity.id
_entity.type
_entity.pdbx_description
1 polymer ?
#
loop_
_entity_poly.entity_id
_entity_poly.type
_entity_poly.pdbx_seq_one_letter_code
_entity_poly.pdbx_strand_id
1 'polypeptide(L)'
;MQLPHWLGGKEVDAIDLDSYKNHVEEFTRIVEESEKKVEEAESNRFRLSHTIRSGWKVGTFWYNLALRSPPALHSLFYDRIQPQFAAQHLKDQEFYKIVGFYWCREASSFIRAKCSDKKNYDIQLRETFLMNN
;
A
#
# COMPACT_ATOMS: atom_id res chain seq x y z
N MET A 1 8.99 -9.81 -9.04
CA MET A 1 8.28 -9.39 -10.27
C MET A 1 7.21 -8.39 -9.86
N GLN A 2 7.19 -7.21 -10.47
CA GLN A 2 6.30 -6.12 -10.07
C GLN A 2 5.28 -5.88 -11.17
N LEU A 3 3.99 -5.97 -10.81
CA LEU A 3 2.93 -5.58 -11.73
C LEU A 3 2.99 -4.07 -11.98
N PRO A 4 2.73 -3.62 -13.21
CA PRO A 4 2.70 -2.19 -13.49
C PRO A 4 1.57 -1.51 -12.69
N HIS A 5 1.95 -0.67 -11.73
CA HIS A 5 1.01 0.04 -10.86
C HIS A 5 0.05 0.98 -11.63
N TRP A 6 0.46 1.42 -12.82
CA TRP A 6 -0.34 2.23 -13.73
C TRP A 6 -1.46 1.47 -14.44
N LEU A 7 -1.58 0.14 -14.27
CA LEU A 7 -2.63 -0.66 -14.93
C LEU A 7 -4.04 -0.15 -14.63
N GLY A 8 -4.27 0.43 -13.45
CA GLY A 8 -5.57 1.03 -13.08
C GLY A 8 -5.67 2.54 -13.30
N GLY A 9 -4.64 3.19 -13.85
CA GLY A 9 -4.62 4.64 -14.12
C GLY A 9 -4.73 5.56 -12.89
N LYS A 10 -4.56 5.03 -11.68
CA LYS A 10 -4.66 5.77 -10.42
C LYS A 10 -3.31 5.90 -9.73
N GLU A 11 -3.18 6.92 -8.87
CA GLU A 11 -2.05 7.05 -7.96
C GLU A 11 -1.99 5.86 -6.99
N VAL A 12 -0.78 5.58 -6.49
CA VAL A 12 -0.45 4.35 -5.74
C VAL A 12 -1.27 4.21 -4.45
N ASP A 13 -1.53 5.32 -3.78
CA ASP A 13 -2.33 5.43 -2.56
C ASP A 13 -3.85 5.47 -2.84
N ALA A 14 -4.26 5.72 -4.08
CA ALA A 14 -5.66 5.78 -4.52
C ALA A 14 -6.10 4.53 -5.32
N ILE A 15 -5.29 3.46 -5.35
CA ILE A 15 -5.64 2.23 -6.06
C ILE A 15 -6.88 1.60 -5.44
N ASP A 16 -7.97 1.61 -6.22
CA ASP A 16 -9.18 0.86 -5.93
C ASP A 16 -8.96 -0.63 -6.20
N LEU A 17 -9.19 -1.47 -5.20
CA LEU A 17 -8.82 -2.88 -5.24
C LEU A 17 -9.63 -3.65 -6.28
N ASP A 18 -10.94 -3.39 -6.35
CA ASP A 18 -11.84 -4.14 -7.20
C ASP A 18 -11.60 -3.80 -8.68
N SER A 19 -11.47 -2.51 -8.99
CA SER A 19 -11.09 -2.06 -10.33
C SER A 19 -9.71 -2.60 -10.73
N TYR A 20 -8.70 -2.45 -9.86
CA TYR A 20 -7.34 -2.88 -10.19
C TYR A 20 -7.22 -4.40 -10.34
N LYS A 21 -7.97 -5.19 -9.56
CA LYS A 21 -8.04 -6.64 -9.70
C LYS A 21 -8.48 -7.05 -11.11
N ASN A 22 -9.51 -6.39 -11.66
CA ASN A 22 -9.98 -6.68 -13.02
C ASN A 22 -8.88 -6.42 -14.07
N HIS A 23 -8.15 -5.29 -13.93
CA HIS A 23 -7.03 -4.98 -14.83
C HIS A 23 -5.88 -6.00 -14.70
N VAL A 24 -5.58 -6.46 -13.48
CA VAL A 24 -4.56 -7.50 -13.25
C VAL A 24 -5.00 -8.83 -13.87
N GLU A 25 -6.26 -9.22 -13.72
CA GLU A 25 -6.79 -10.45 -14.32
C GLU A 25 -6.76 -10.39 -15.85
N GLU A 26 -7.20 -9.29 -16.45
CA GLU A 26 -7.14 -9.08 -17.89
C GLU A 26 -5.70 -9.11 -18.41
N PHE A 27 -4.79 -8.35 -17.79
CA PHE A 27 -3.37 -8.34 -18.14
C PHE A 27 -2.76 -9.73 -18.06
N THR A 28 -3.05 -10.47 -16.98
CA THR A 28 -2.56 -11.83 -16.78
C THR A 28 -3.08 -12.79 -17.84
N ARG A 29 -4.34 -12.65 -18.27
CA ARG A 29 -4.93 -13.45 -19.34
C ARG A 29 -4.22 -13.19 -20.68
N ILE A 30 -3.99 -11.92 -21.03
CA ILE A 30 -3.28 -11.54 -22.26
C ILE A 30 -1.85 -12.13 -22.26
N VAL A 31 -1.15 -12.03 -21.12
CA VAL A 31 0.18 -12.63 -20.96
C VAL A 31 0.13 -14.14 -21.16
N GLU A 32 -0.83 -14.84 -20.53
CA GLU A 32 -0.98 -16.29 -20.68
C GLU A 32 -1.26 -16.72 -22.14
N GLU A 33 -2.12 -15.99 -22.85
CA GLU A 33 -2.38 -16.23 -24.28
C GLU A 33 -1.13 -16.03 -25.14
N SER A 34 -0.33 -15.01 -24.84
CA SER A 34 0.94 -14.77 -25.53
C SER A 34 1.97 -15.87 -25.24
N GLU A 35 2.03 -16.37 -24.00
CA GLU A 35 2.93 -17.46 -23.60
C GLU A 35 2.59 -18.76 -24.33
N LYS A 36 1.29 -19.10 -24.45
CA LYS A 36 0.84 -20.30 -25.18
C LYS A 36 1.26 -20.29 -26.65
N LYS A 37 1.20 -19.13 -27.31
CA LYS A 37 1.64 -18.96 -28.71
C LYS A 37 3.16 -19.11 -28.87
N VAL A 38 3.93 -18.87 -27.81
CA VAL A 38 5.40 -18.94 -27.82
C VAL A 38 5.89 -20.31 -27.35
N GLU A 39 5.15 -21.01 -26.48
CA GLU A 39 5.46 -22.36 -26.00
C GLU A 39 5.48 -23.41 -27.12
N GLU A 40 4.75 -23.19 -28.22
CA GLU A 40 4.83 -24.02 -29.43
C GLU A 40 6.23 -24.02 -30.06
N ALA A 41 7.11 -23.07 -29.71
CA ALA A 41 8.46 -22.94 -30.26
C ALA A 41 9.58 -23.47 -29.34
N GLU A 42 9.41 -23.48 -28.02
CA GLU A 42 10.48 -23.88 -27.08
C GLU A 42 9.95 -24.53 -25.79
N SER A 43 10.43 -25.73 -25.49
CA SER A 43 10.10 -26.48 -24.27
C SER A 43 10.91 -25.94 -23.09
N ASN A 44 10.20 -25.54 -22.02
CA ASN A 44 10.70 -25.18 -20.69
C ASN A 44 11.00 -23.68 -20.41
N ARG A 45 10.07 -22.78 -20.74
CA ARG A 45 10.15 -21.36 -20.34
C ARG A 45 9.41 -21.06 -19.04
N PHE A 46 10.00 -20.16 -18.25
CA PHE A 46 9.37 -19.51 -17.10
C PHE A 46 8.04 -18.86 -17.50
N ARG A 47 6.94 -19.24 -16.82
CA ARG A 47 5.60 -18.67 -17.06
C ARG A 47 5.39 -17.43 -16.20
N LEU A 48 5.53 -16.27 -16.81
CA LEU A 48 5.27 -14.96 -16.23
C LEU A 48 3.82 -14.86 -15.72
N SER A 49 2.84 -15.38 -16.47
CA SER A 49 1.43 -15.38 -16.06
C SER A 49 1.23 -16.10 -14.71
N HIS A 50 1.93 -17.22 -14.49
CA HIS A 50 1.88 -17.96 -13.25
C HIS A 50 2.51 -17.16 -12.09
N THR A 51 3.66 -16.54 -12.32
CA THR A 51 4.32 -15.68 -11.31
C THR A 51 3.48 -14.45 -10.97
N ILE A 52 2.79 -13.86 -11.94
CA ILE A 52 1.87 -12.73 -11.70
C ILE A 52 0.74 -13.18 -10.77
N ARG A 53 0.06 -14.29 -11.07
CA ARG A 53 -1.04 -14.79 -10.21
C ARG A 53 -0.57 -15.14 -8.82
N SER A 54 0.57 -15.82 -8.69
CA SER A 54 1.10 -16.18 -7.38
C SER A 54 1.49 -14.94 -6.58
N GLY A 55 2.14 -13.97 -7.22
CA GLY A 55 2.52 -12.70 -6.61
C GLY A 55 1.33 -11.82 -6.21
N TRP A 56 0.24 -11.85 -6.98
CA TRP A 56 -1.01 -11.19 -6.64
C TRP A 56 -1.71 -11.87 -5.46
N LYS A 57 -1.84 -13.20 -5.51
CA LYS A 57 -2.51 -14.01 -4.46
C LYS A 57 -1.83 -13.89 -3.09
N VAL A 58 -0.50 -13.86 -3.05
CA VAL A 58 0.27 -13.77 -1.80
C VAL A 58 0.47 -12.31 -1.35
N GLY A 59 0.06 -11.33 -2.17
CA GLY A 59 0.21 -9.92 -1.84
C GLY A 59 1.63 -9.38 -1.99
N THR A 60 2.55 -10.13 -2.62
CA THR A 60 3.92 -9.71 -2.96
C THR A 60 3.92 -8.38 -3.72
N PHE A 61 2.89 -8.14 -4.54
CA PHE A 61 2.70 -6.87 -5.22
C PHE A 61 2.66 -5.68 -4.24
N TRP A 62 1.87 -5.75 -3.17
CA TRP A 62 1.71 -4.67 -2.20
C TRP A 62 3.00 -4.37 -1.46
N TYR A 63 3.74 -5.40 -1.06
CA TYR A 63 5.06 -5.24 -0.44
C TYR A 63 6.05 -4.51 -1.36
N ASN A 64 6.15 -4.95 -2.61
CA ASN A 64 7.06 -4.31 -3.57
C ASN A 64 6.66 -2.86 -3.84
N LEU A 65 5.35 -2.58 -3.92
CA LEU A 65 4.86 -1.24 -4.16
C LEU A 65 5.11 -0.30 -2.98
N ALA A 66 4.87 -0.78 -1.76
CA ALA A 66 5.09 -0.05 -0.52
C ALA A 66 6.58 0.29 -0.31
N LEU A 67 7.48 -0.65 -0.61
CA LEU A 67 8.93 -0.43 -0.54
C LEU A 67 9.44 0.61 -1.54
N ARG A 68 8.78 0.71 -2.71
CA ARG A 68 9.20 1.62 -3.78
C ARG A 68 8.58 3.01 -3.69
N SER A 69 7.51 3.16 -2.91
CA SER A 69 6.83 4.43 -2.69
C SER A 69 6.75 4.71 -1.18
N PRO A 70 7.79 5.35 -0.60
CA PRO A 70 7.76 5.75 0.81
C PRO A 70 6.50 6.54 1.22
N PRO A 71 5.96 7.45 0.40
CA PRO A 71 4.70 8.14 0.73
C PRO A 71 3.50 7.20 0.85
N ALA A 72 3.42 6.18 -0.01
CA ALA A 72 2.31 5.22 -0.01
C ALA A 72 2.54 4.04 0.93
N LEU A 73 3.73 3.90 1.55
CA LEU A 73 4.02 2.80 2.47
C LEU A 73 3.01 2.72 3.61
N HIS A 74 2.66 3.88 4.19
CA HIS A 74 1.71 3.94 5.30
C HIS A 74 0.33 3.42 4.89
N SER A 75 -0.28 4.00 3.85
CA SER A 75 -1.61 3.57 3.38
C SER A 75 -1.60 2.11 2.93
N LEU A 76 -0.63 1.71 2.11
CA LEU A 76 -0.52 0.32 1.66
C LEU A 76 -0.32 -0.67 2.80
N PHE A 77 0.44 -0.30 3.83
CA PHE A 77 0.63 -1.18 4.99
C PHE A 77 -0.69 -1.43 5.71
N TYR A 78 -1.42 -0.38 6.09
CA TYR A 78 -2.66 -0.50 6.85
C TYR A 78 -3.82 -1.06 6.00
N ASP A 79 -3.94 -0.65 4.74
CA ASP A 79 -5.09 -1.00 3.90
C ASP A 79 -4.92 -2.34 3.18
N ARG A 80 -3.67 -2.75 2.88
CA ARG A 80 -3.40 -3.89 2.00
C ARG A 80 -2.53 -4.97 2.64
N ILE A 81 -1.50 -4.62 3.40
CA ILE A 81 -0.53 -5.61 3.94
C ILE A 81 -1.00 -6.17 5.27
N GLN A 82 -1.19 -5.33 6.29
CA GLN A 82 -1.57 -5.75 7.64
C GLN A 82 -2.83 -6.63 7.67
N PRO A 83 -3.91 -6.35 6.90
CA PRO A 83 -5.10 -7.20 6.90
C PRO A 83 -4.85 -8.65 6.50
N GLN A 84 -3.83 -8.92 5.69
CA GLN A 84 -3.49 -10.28 5.25
C GLN A 84 -2.86 -11.12 6.37
N PHE A 85 -2.33 -10.49 7.41
CA PHE A 85 -1.67 -11.18 8.53
C PHE A 85 -2.46 -11.09 9.83
N ALA A 86 -3.00 -9.91 10.14
CA ALA A 86 -3.67 -9.64 11.40
C ALA A 86 -4.68 -8.49 11.27
N ALA A 87 -5.78 -8.73 10.55
CA ALA A 87 -6.83 -7.73 10.32
C ALA A 87 -7.42 -7.15 11.62
N GLN A 88 -7.42 -7.91 12.71
CA GLN A 88 -7.89 -7.44 14.02
C GLN A 88 -7.03 -6.32 14.60
N HIS A 89 -5.73 -6.26 14.26
CA HIS A 89 -4.81 -5.25 14.81
C HIS A 89 -5.14 -3.82 14.35
N LEU A 90 -5.88 -3.64 13.25
CA LEU A 90 -6.33 -2.32 12.80
C LEU A 90 -7.21 -1.62 13.85
N LYS A 91 -8.01 -2.41 14.58
CA LYS A 91 -8.93 -1.93 15.63
C LYS A 91 -8.33 -2.05 17.03
N ASP A 92 -7.15 -2.64 17.16
CA ASP A 92 -6.49 -2.88 18.43
C ASP A 92 -5.56 -1.71 18.77
N GLN A 93 -5.89 -0.99 19.84
CA GLN A 93 -5.06 0.12 20.32
C GLN A 93 -3.71 -0.36 20.87
N GLU A 94 -3.60 -1.60 21.35
CA GLU A 94 -2.34 -2.14 21.87
C GLU A 94 -1.29 -2.31 20.78
N PHE A 95 -1.71 -2.63 19.55
CA PHE A 95 -0.81 -2.70 18.40
C PHE A 95 -0.05 -1.38 18.19
N TYR A 96 -0.74 -0.25 18.26
CA TYR A 96 -0.11 1.07 18.08
C TYR A 96 0.82 1.44 19.24
N LYS A 97 0.54 0.98 20.47
CA LYS A 97 1.43 1.18 21.61
C LYS A 97 2.75 0.43 21.43
N ILE A 98 2.73 -0.74 20.82
CA ILE A 98 3.93 -1.54 20.53
C ILE A 98 4.70 -0.95 19.35
N VAL A 99 4.03 -0.73 18.22
CA VAL A 99 4.68 -0.29 16.97
C VAL A 99 5.16 1.16 17.06
N GLY A 100 4.49 2.00 17.85
CA GLY A 100 4.83 3.42 17.99
C GLY A 100 6.29 3.67 18.41
N PHE A 101 6.89 2.77 19.20
CA PHE A 101 8.30 2.89 19.61
C PHE A 101 9.29 2.72 18.46
N TYR A 102 8.91 2.10 17.36
CA TYR A 102 9.76 1.86 16.19
C TYR A 102 9.68 2.98 15.15
N TRP A 103 8.82 3.99 15.35
CA TRP A 103 8.58 5.04 14.36
C TRP A 103 9.77 5.99 14.21
N CYS A 104 10.39 6.37 15.34
CA CYS A 104 11.60 7.17 15.36
C CYS A 104 12.33 7.00 16.69
N ARG A 105 13.56 7.51 16.76
CA ARG A 105 14.26 7.65 18.04
C ARG A 105 13.44 8.55 18.96
N GLU A 106 13.37 8.18 20.24
CA GLU A 106 12.62 8.92 21.26
C GLU A 106 11.14 9.16 20.92
N ALA A 107 10.49 8.18 20.28
CA ALA A 107 9.11 8.26 19.79
C ALA A 107 8.12 8.89 20.79
N SER A 108 8.17 8.52 22.07
CA SER A 108 7.27 9.08 23.08
C SER A 108 7.42 10.60 23.25
N SER A 109 8.65 11.11 23.21
CA SER A 109 8.93 12.55 23.30
C SER A 109 8.49 13.26 22.02
N PHE A 110 8.78 12.68 20.87
CA PHE A 110 8.32 13.19 19.57
C PHE A 110 6.79 13.29 19.49
N ILE A 111 6.07 12.23 19.88
CA ILE A 111 4.59 12.20 19.89
C ILE A 111 4.04 13.27 20.83
N ARG A 112 4.58 13.42 22.04
CA ARG A 112 4.16 14.47 22.99
C ARG A 112 4.34 15.87 22.40
N ALA A 113 5.48 16.12 21.77
CA ALA A 113 5.76 17.40 21.11
C ALA A 113 4.73 17.67 20.00
N LYS A 114 4.46 16.70 19.11
CA LYS A 114 3.46 16.85 18.04
C LYS A 114 2.04 17.05 18.54
N CYS A 115 1.65 16.39 19.64
CA CYS A 115 0.37 16.65 20.29
C CYS A 115 0.28 18.08 20.84
N SER A 116 1.38 18.64 21.35
CA SER A 116 1.43 20.05 21.79
C SER A 116 1.37 21.01 20.60
N ASP A 117 2.18 20.76 19.55
CA ASP A 117 2.20 21.56 18.33
C ASP A 117 0.80 21.65 17.71
N LYS A 118 0.07 20.53 17.63
CA LYS A 118 -1.30 20.49 17.11
C LYS A 118 -2.25 21.36 17.92
N LYS A 119 -2.20 21.28 19.27
CA LYS A 119 -3.06 22.12 20.12
C LYS A 119 -2.82 23.60 19.88
N ASN A 120 -1.55 24.00 19.79
CA ASN A 120 -1.17 25.39 19.50
C ASN A 120 -1.63 25.82 18.10
N TYR A 121 -1.46 24.95 17.10
CA TYR A 121 -1.94 25.20 15.74
C TYR A 121 -3.46 25.38 15.70
N ASP A 122 -4.22 24.51 16.37
CA ASP A 122 -5.69 24.59 16.41
C ASP A 122 -6.17 25.91 17.07
N ILE A 123 -5.44 26.43 18.06
CA ILE A 123 -5.71 27.74 18.67
C ILE A 123 -5.45 28.88 17.66
N GLN A 124 -4.25 28.91 17.07
CA GLN A 124 -3.87 29.94 16.08
C GLN A 124 -4.83 29.96 14.88
N LEU A 125 -5.25 28.77 14.43
CA LEU A 125 -6.20 28.62 13.35
C LEU A 125 -7.54 29.29 13.70
N ARG A 126 -8.06 29.03 14.90
CA ARG A 126 -9.31 29.65 15.38
C ARG A 126 -9.17 31.16 15.48
N GLU A 127 -8.10 31.66 16.06
CA GLU A 127 -7.86 33.10 16.18
C GLU A 127 -7.80 33.77 14.80
N THR A 128 -7.07 33.19 13.85
CA THR A 128 -6.93 33.72 12.49
C THR A 128 -8.25 33.80 11.73
N PHE A 129 -9.11 32.77 11.85
CA PHE A 129 -10.38 32.73 11.13
C PHE A 129 -11.55 33.39 11.89
N LEU A 130 -11.42 33.65 13.19
CA LEU A 130 -12.40 34.42 13.98
C LEU A 130 -12.09 35.92 13.99
N MET A 131 -10.84 36.35 13.79
CA MET A 131 -10.46 37.77 13.69
C MET A 131 -10.65 38.37 12.29
N ASN A 132 -10.99 37.56 11.28
CA ASN A 132 -11.22 38.00 9.90
C ASN A 132 -12.72 38.02 9.48
N ASN A 133 -13.64 38.04 10.46
CA ASN A 133 -15.07 38.32 10.31
C ASN A 133 -15.44 39.55 11.16
#